data_AF-A0A265Q6Y0-F1
#
_entry.id   AF-A0A265Q6Y0-F1
#
_cell.length_a   1.000
_cell.length_b   1.000
_cell.length_c   1.000
_cell.angle_alpha   90.00
_cell.angle_beta   90.00
_cell.angle_gamma   90.00
#
_symmetry.space_group_name_H-M   'P 1'
#
loop_
_entity.id
_entity.type
_entity.pdbx_description
1 polymer ?
#
loop_
_entity_poly.entity_id
_entity_poly.type
_entity_poly.pdbx_seq_one_letter_code
_entity_poly.pdbx_strand_id
1 'polypeptide(L)'
;MQEEKWVKRQGTTERVFDGHKTSYWFNEVPVKATEYKTKVDDLINENIFKMITNPLFFNTKLKWEERRKILLEISGDATDEQIIASDESLARLTEILNGRSIDDYKLVLADKLKGLKKERDDLPPRIDELTLSLPQEEIDYSAIEVELKGYKDQLATIEFLMTNATNKANGLNKKHQELYSLKGQLEKVKEKIKLESGADRQELVNKKLELENGKYLLESNIQFLKNSIGDRSAIELGEEQLSKLRAEWSSLDSKRKEIMNWEFVEPSEDDFNCPTCNQALPQDSKDAKIDEMYENFKKNKKAELDNVIAQLNKNKEDGLNTAKRNELNKQNKLSLEKELEEKLLKLEEISKSIAELEVELSKPVVEPDYTQNKEYNEIFSKIEQLQTELDKPVEDKSVELLQRKSEIQAQIDDCNKVLNSKTETEKKKARIEELKTEEKRVSALIAELEGHKFLLERFTVAKVNLLEDSINSQFKHVRFKLFEENITNEGVKETCVALVNTNGSYVKFEDGNLAGQINAGLDIISALSKFYGVQAPIFIDNRESVSEIMEIDSQIINLIKPPTWNELDKSIRNMLIEKQIEKYPEVSATEDPIYHLDVARREWNDRNSSLRVEIGE
;
A
#
# COMPACT_ATOMS: atom_id res chain seq x y z
N MET A 1 -66.91 -37.23 1.26
CA MET A 1 -67.89 -37.35 0.14
C MET A 1 -67.74 -36.14 -0.75
N GLN A 2 -67.57 -36.34 -2.05
CA GLN A 2 -67.52 -35.25 -3.04
C GLN A 2 -68.88 -35.19 -3.74
N GLU A 3 -69.51 -34.02 -3.70
CA GLU A 3 -70.80 -33.78 -4.34
C GLU A 3 -70.67 -32.62 -5.33
N GLU A 4 -71.36 -32.72 -6.47
CA GLU A 4 -71.46 -31.61 -7.41
C GLU A 4 -72.29 -30.49 -6.80
N LYS A 5 -71.74 -29.28 -6.79
CA LYS A 5 -72.40 -28.11 -6.25
C LYS A 5 -73.13 -27.39 -7.38
N TRP A 6 -74.45 -27.56 -7.41
CA TRP A 6 -75.33 -26.87 -8.36
C TRP A 6 -76.02 -25.70 -7.67
N VAL A 7 -75.78 -24.46 -8.14
CA VAL A 7 -76.36 -23.25 -7.54
C VAL A 7 -77.35 -22.58 -8.49
N LYS A 8 -78.41 -21.99 -7.93
CA LYS A 8 -79.34 -21.14 -8.67
C LYS A 8 -78.95 -19.68 -8.44
N ARG A 9 -78.36 -19.02 -9.44
CA ARG A 9 -77.97 -17.61 -9.34
C ARG A 9 -79.22 -16.72 -9.43
N GLN A 10 -79.23 -15.59 -8.73
CA GLN A 10 -80.40 -14.69 -8.72
C GLN A 10 -80.72 -14.22 -10.15
N GLY A 11 -81.95 -14.44 -10.60
CA GLY A 11 -82.43 -14.07 -11.93
C GLY A 11 -82.46 -15.19 -12.98
N THR A 12 -81.93 -16.40 -12.70
CA THR A 12 -81.97 -17.54 -13.65
C THR A 12 -82.90 -18.66 -13.20
N THR A 13 -83.58 -19.29 -14.16
CA THR A 13 -84.47 -20.45 -13.92
C THR A 13 -83.71 -21.76 -13.74
N GLU A 14 -82.56 -21.91 -14.39
CA GLU A 14 -81.73 -23.12 -14.38
C GLU A 14 -80.64 -23.09 -13.30
N ARG A 15 -80.28 -24.27 -12.77
CA ARG A 15 -79.15 -24.46 -11.87
C ARG A 15 -77.86 -24.54 -12.69
N VAL A 16 -76.84 -23.79 -12.30
CA VAL A 16 -75.53 -23.80 -12.96
C VAL A 16 -74.54 -24.54 -12.08
N PHE A 17 -73.69 -25.35 -12.70
CA PHE A 17 -72.59 -26.04 -12.02
C PHE A 17 -71.61 -25.00 -11.43
N ASP A 18 -71.33 -25.11 -10.13
CA ASP A 18 -70.54 -24.17 -9.33
C ASP A 18 -69.38 -24.91 -8.62
N GLY A 19 -68.84 -25.92 -9.30
CA GLY A 19 -67.72 -26.74 -8.82
C GLY A 19 -68.14 -27.93 -7.96
N HIS A 20 -67.18 -28.52 -7.27
CA HIS A 20 -67.40 -29.64 -6.35
C HIS A 20 -67.29 -29.17 -4.91
N LYS A 21 -68.11 -29.76 -4.04
CA LYS A 21 -68.02 -29.58 -2.59
C LYS A 21 -67.59 -30.90 -1.97
N THR A 22 -66.53 -30.85 -1.16
CA THR A 22 -66.08 -32.01 -0.39
C THR A 22 -66.47 -31.85 1.06
N SER A 23 -67.25 -32.79 1.56
CA SER A 23 -67.65 -32.86 2.97
C SER A 23 -66.85 -33.94 3.69
N TYR A 24 -66.41 -33.64 4.92
CA TYR A 24 -65.55 -34.49 5.75
C TYR A 24 -66.26 -34.87 7.03
N TRP A 25 -66.04 -36.10 7.50
CA TRP A 25 -66.56 -36.61 8.76
C TRP A 25 -65.47 -37.40 9.50
N PHE A 26 -65.39 -37.27 10.82
CA PHE A 26 -64.51 -38.08 11.66
C PHE A 26 -65.36 -38.75 12.74
N ASN A 27 -65.41 -40.09 12.77
CA ASN A 27 -66.34 -40.87 13.60
C ASN A 27 -67.79 -40.38 13.46
N GLU A 28 -68.27 -40.26 12.23
CA GLU A 28 -69.61 -39.77 11.86
C GLU A 28 -69.88 -38.28 12.18
N VAL A 29 -68.93 -37.56 12.79
CA VAL A 29 -69.07 -36.13 13.10
C VAL A 29 -68.58 -35.27 11.93
N PRO A 30 -69.41 -34.37 11.36
CA PRO A 30 -68.97 -33.48 10.29
C PRO A 30 -67.91 -32.49 10.78
N VAL A 31 -66.80 -32.40 10.06
CA VAL A 31 -65.65 -31.55 10.39
C VAL A 31 -65.19 -30.74 9.19
N LYS A 32 -64.43 -29.66 9.43
CA LYS A 32 -63.76 -28.91 8.35
C LYS A 32 -62.56 -29.70 7.82
N ALA A 33 -62.16 -29.44 6.58
CA ALA A 33 -61.02 -30.10 5.93
C ALA A 33 -59.73 -30.04 6.78
N THR A 34 -59.41 -28.89 7.36
CA THR A 34 -58.22 -28.73 8.22
C THR A 34 -58.31 -29.56 9.49
N GLU A 35 -59.48 -29.59 10.14
CA GLU A 35 -59.69 -30.36 11.37
C GLU A 35 -59.66 -31.87 11.10
N TYR A 36 -60.24 -32.30 9.97
CA TYR A 36 -60.13 -33.67 9.49
C TYR A 36 -58.66 -34.06 9.30
N LYS A 37 -57.89 -33.20 8.62
CA LYS A 37 -56.46 -33.44 8.39
C LYS A 37 -55.68 -33.56 9.70
N THR A 38 -55.87 -32.64 10.65
CA THR A 38 -55.22 -32.71 11.96
C THR A 38 -55.58 -34.01 12.71
N LYS A 39 -56.86 -34.39 12.74
CA LYS A 39 -57.29 -35.65 13.39
C LYS A 39 -56.70 -36.90 12.73
N VAL A 40 -56.47 -36.86 11.41
CA VAL A 40 -55.79 -37.95 10.68
C VAL A 40 -54.29 -37.94 10.97
N ASP A 41 -53.65 -36.76 10.94
CA ASP A 41 -52.22 -36.60 11.23
C ASP A 41 -51.87 -37.01 12.68
N ASP A 42 -52.79 -36.82 13.64
CA ASP A 42 -52.67 -37.28 15.03
C ASP A 42 -52.65 -38.81 15.14
N LEU A 43 -53.26 -39.53 14.19
CA LEU A 43 -53.21 -41.00 14.12
C LEU A 43 -51.92 -41.46 13.44
N ILE A 44 -51.67 -40.91 12.25
CA ILE A 44 -50.44 -41.13 11.49
C ILE A 44 -50.24 -39.98 10.52
N ASN A 45 -49.02 -39.45 10.48
CA ASN A 45 -48.67 -38.44 9.49
C ASN A 45 -48.94 -38.95 8.07
N GLU A 46 -49.66 -38.18 7.26
CA GLU A 46 -50.08 -38.58 5.91
C GLU A 46 -48.89 -38.99 5.01
N ASN A 47 -47.73 -38.33 5.13
CA ASN A 47 -46.55 -38.68 4.35
C ASN A 47 -45.92 -39.99 4.83
N ILE A 48 -45.88 -40.24 6.15
CA ILE A 48 -45.44 -41.52 6.70
C ILE A 48 -46.36 -42.64 6.20
N PHE A 49 -47.68 -42.42 6.27
CA PHE A 49 -48.67 -43.39 5.78
C PHE A 49 -48.42 -43.76 4.30
N LYS A 50 -48.19 -42.77 3.42
CA LYS A 50 -47.87 -43.03 2.01
C LYS A 50 -46.57 -43.79 1.82
N MET A 51 -45.54 -43.49 2.63
CA MET A 51 -44.26 -44.18 2.58
C MET A 51 -44.35 -45.64 3.02
N ILE A 52 -45.21 -45.97 3.99
CA ILE A 52 -45.33 -47.34 4.53
C ILE A 52 -46.39 -48.20 3.83
N THR A 53 -47.25 -47.62 2.98
CA THR A 53 -48.32 -48.35 2.29
C THR A 53 -48.05 -48.60 0.80
N ASN A 54 -47.13 -47.85 0.18
CA ASN A 54 -46.79 -48.00 -1.24
C ASN A 54 -45.27 -48.18 -1.42
N PRO A 55 -44.81 -49.36 -1.90
CA PRO A 55 -43.37 -49.66 -2.03
C PRO A 55 -42.63 -48.73 -2.99
N LEU A 56 -43.31 -48.10 -3.94
CA LEU A 56 -42.67 -47.19 -4.90
C LEU A 56 -42.63 -45.74 -4.41
N PHE A 57 -43.38 -45.37 -3.36
CA PHE A 57 -43.56 -43.97 -2.98
C PHE A 57 -42.25 -43.29 -2.57
N PHE A 58 -41.47 -43.95 -1.71
CA PHE A 58 -40.22 -43.38 -1.17
C PHE A 58 -39.25 -42.96 -2.29
N ASN A 59 -39.05 -43.81 -3.30
CA ASN A 59 -38.06 -43.55 -4.36
C ASN A 59 -38.60 -42.77 -5.56
N THR A 60 -39.92 -42.73 -5.78
CA THR A 60 -40.51 -42.10 -6.98
C THR A 60 -41.24 -40.78 -6.72
N LYS A 61 -41.68 -40.54 -5.47
CA LYS A 61 -42.48 -39.34 -5.11
C LYS A 61 -41.72 -38.35 -4.24
N LEU A 62 -40.76 -38.81 -3.42
CA LEU A 62 -39.94 -37.93 -2.61
C LEU A 62 -38.71 -37.45 -3.37
N LYS A 63 -38.32 -36.20 -3.11
CA LYS A 63 -37.05 -35.68 -3.61
C LYS A 63 -35.89 -36.31 -2.83
N TRP A 64 -34.69 -36.31 -3.42
CA TRP A 64 -33.52 -36.94 -2.80
C TRP A 64 -33.14 -36.28 -1.46
N GLU A 65 -33.37 -34.97 -1.30
CA GLU A 65 -33.14 -34.23 -0.06
C GLU A 65 -34.06 -34.71 1.07
N GLU A 66 -35.34 -34.96 0.75
CA GLU A 66 -36.34 -35.46 1.71
C GLU A 66 -36.03 -36.90 2.10
N ARG A 67 -35.66 -37.75 1.13
CA ARG A 67 -35.19 -39.12 1.39
C ARG A 67 -33.98 -39.13 2.32
N ARG A 68 -32.99 -38.29 2.03
CA ARG A 68 -31.77 -38.17 2.84
C ARG A 68 -32.07 -37.78 4.28
N LYS A 69 -32.95 -36.80 4.48
CA LYS A 69 -33.32 -36.35 5.83
C LYS A 69 -33.91 -37.50 6.66
N ILE A 70 -34.84 -38.26 6.06
CA ILE A 70 -35.45 -39.41 6.72
C ILE A 70 -34.40 -40.48 7.06
N LEU A 71 -33.49 -40.78 6.14
CA LEU A 71 -32.45 -41.79 6.38
C LEU A 71 -31.49 -41.40 7.52
N LEU A 72 -31.13 -40.12 7.61
CA LEU A 72 -30.29 -39.62 8.71
C LEU A 72 -31.01 -39.65 10.07
N GLU A 73 -32.31 -39.37 10.09
CA GLU A 73 -33.12 -39.50 11.31
C GLU A 73 -33.17 -40.95 11.82
N ILE A 74 -33.08 -41.94 10.92
CA ILE A 74 -33.07 -43.37 11.27
C ILE A 74 -31.75 -43.81 11.89
N SER A 75 -30.59 -43.35 11.37
CA SER A 75 -29.28 -43.80 11.86
C SER A 75 -28.77 -43.05 13.09
N GLY A 76 -29.28 -41.84 13.34
CA GLY A 76 -28.71 -40.92 14.33
C GLY A 76 -27.33 -40.37 13.93
N ASP A 77 -26.76 -39.55 14.81
CA ASP A 77 -25.42 -38.96 14.63
C ASP A 77 -24.33 -39.83 15.26
N ALA A 78 -23.23 -40.02 14.54
CA ALA A 78 -22.02 -40.60 15.09
C ALA A 78 -21.21 -39.54 15.85
N THR A 79 -20.72 -39.90 17.04
CA THR A 79 -19.81 -39.05 17.82
C THR A 79 -18.43 -38.95 17.17
N ASP A 80 -17.73 -37.84 17.39
CA ASP A 80 -16.39 -37.62 16.83
C ASP A 80 -15.41 -38.72 17.30
N GLU A 81 -15.57 -39.23 18.52
CA GLU A 81 -14.77 -40.34 19.06
C GLU A 81 -14.99 -41.65 18.30
N GLN A 82 -16.24 -41.96 17.94
CA GLN A 82 -16.56 -43.15 17.14
C GLN A 82 -15.97 -43.06 15.73
N ILE A 83 -15.98 -41.86 15.14
CA ILE A 83 -15.42 -41.61 13.82
C ILE A 83 -13.90 -41.75 13.86
N ILE A 84 -13.22 -41.19 14.86
CA ILE A 84 -11.77 -41.32 15.02
C ILE A 84 -11.37 -42.78 15.24
N ALA A 85 -12.14 -43.52 16.05
CA ALA A 85 -11.87 -44.95 16.30
C ALA A 85 -12.06 -45.85 15.07
N SER A 86 -12.78 -45.39 14.03
CA SER A 86 -13.04 -46.16 12.82
C SER A 86 -11.87 -46.23 11.83
N ASP A 87 -10.91 -45.30 11.92
CA ASP A 87 -9.73 -45.24 11.04
C ASP A 87 -8.47 -44.95 11.87
N GLU A 88 -7.56 -45.93 11.94
CA GLU A 88 -6.31 -45.85 12.71
C GLU A 88 -5.45 -44.63 12.34
N SER A 89 -5.52 -44.16 11.09
CA SER A 89 -4.78 -42.96 10.66
C SER A 89 -5.25 -41.68 11.35
N LEU A 90 -6.47 -41.66 11.88
CA LEU A 90 -7.06 -40.54 12.60
C LEU A 90 -6.69 -40.52 14.09
N ALA A 91 -6.01 -41.55 14.61
CA ALA A 91 -5.66 -41.63 16.03
C ALA A 91 -4.90 -40.38 16.54
N ARG A 92 -4.03 -39.82 15.70
CA ARG A 92 -3.25 -38.60 16.02
C ARG A 92 -4.12 -37.34 16.06
N LEU A 93 -5.30 -37.35 15.44
CA LEU A 93 -6.20 -36.20 15.38
C LEU A 93 -6.69 -35.79 16.78
N THR A 94 -6.90 -36.74 17.69
CA THR A 94 -7.32 -36.46 19.07
C THR A 94 -6.30 -35.58 19.81
N GLU A 95 -5.00 -35.87 19.65
CA GLU A 95 -3.92 -35.06 20.24
C GLU A 95 -3.83 -33.68 19.57
N ILE A 96 -3.99 -33.63 18.25
CA ILE A 96 -3.91 -32.42 17.44
C ILE A 96 -5.03 -31.42 17.79
N LEU A 97 -6.25 -31.92 18.03
CA LEU A 97 -7.42 -31.09 18.35
C LEU A 97 -7.28 -30.38 19.70
N ASN A 98 -6.58 -30.98 20.67
CA ASN A 98 -6.29 -30.41 21.99
C ASN A 98 -7.55 -29.81 22.66
N GLY A 99 -8.66 -30.56 22.64
CA GLY A 99 -9.94 -30.17 23.24
C GLY A 99 -10.81 -29.21 22.42
N ARG A 100 -10.41 -28.85 21.19
CA ARG A 100 -11.25 -28.06 20.25
C ARG A 100 -12.15 -28.96 19.42
N SER A 101 -13.26 -28.40 18.92
CA SER A 101 -14.08 -29.06 17.90
C SER A 101 -13.32 -29.17 16.57
N ILE A 102 -13.72 -30.13 15.72
CA ILE A 102 -13.17 -30.31 14.37
C ILE A 102 -13.28 -29.01 13.55
N ASP A 103 -14.41 -28.31 13.65
CA ASP A 103 -14.67 -27.10 12.86
C ASP A 103 -13.89 -25.89 13.37
N ASP A 104 -13.75 -25.72 14.70
CA ASP A 104 -12.88 -24.69 15.27
C ASP A 104 -11.42 -24.91 14.86
N TYR A 105 -10.97 -26.16 14.86
CA TYR A 105 -9.61 -26.49 14.48
C TYR A 105 -9.34 -26.22 12.98
N LYS A 106 -10.31 -26.49 12.09
CA LYS A 106 -10.23 -26.10 10.66
C LYS A 106 -10.00 -24.60 10.50
N LEU A 107 -10.72 -23.77 11.26
CA LEU A 107 -10.55 -22.31 11.21
C LEU A 107 -9.16 -21.87 11.68
N VAL A 108 -8.69 -22.42 12.79
CA VAL A 108 -7.34 -22.14 13.33
C VAL A 108 -6.26 -22.55 12.32
N LEU A 109 -6.44 -23.72 11.70
CA LEU A 109 -5.49 -24.25 10.73
C LEU A 109 -5.41 -23.36 9.48
N ALA A 110 -6.56 -22.91 8.97
CA ALA A 110 -6.62 -22.01 7.82
C ALA A 110 -5.92 -20.67 8.10
N ASP A 111 -6.13 -20.08 9.27
CA ASP A 111 -5.48 -18.83 9.68
C ASP A 111 -3.96 -18.99 9.83
N LYS A 112 -3.51 -20.05 10.53
CA LYS A 112 -2.08 -20.35 10.70
C LYS A 112 -1.38 -20.63 9.38
N LEU A 113 -1.97 -21.44 8.50
CA LEU A 113 -1.42 -21.72 7.17
C LEU A 113 -1.33 -20.44 6.34
N LYS A 114 -2.33 -19.55 6.41
CA LYS A 114 -2.28 -18.27 5.71
C LYS A 114 -1.15 -17.38 6.22
N GLY A 115 -0.97 -17.28 7.54
CA GLY A 115 0.12 -16.54 8.16
C GLY A 115 1.49 -17.07 7.76
N LEU A 116 1.70 -18.38 7.87
CA LEU A 116 2.98 -19.02 7.54
C LEU A 116 3.29 -19.00 6.05
N LYS A 117 2.29 -19.15 5.16
CA LYS A 117 2.51 -19.03 3.70
C LYS A 117 2.94 -17.62 3.33
N LYS A 118 2.34 -16.60 3.93
CA LYS A 118 2.78 -15.22 3.76
C LYS A 118 4.22 -15.02 4.25
N GLU A 119 4.54 -15.54 5.44
CA GLU A 119 5.89 -15.46 5.99
C GLU A 119 6.93 -16.17 5.09
N ARG A 120 6.60 -17.37 4.57
CA ARG A 120 7.42 -18.09 3.60
C ARG A 120 7.65 -17.27 2.33
N ASP A 121 6.63 -16.59 1.81
CA ASP A 121 6.75 -15.82 0.57
C ASP A 121 7.52 -14.51 0.76
N ASP A 122 7.49 -13.94 1.98
CA ASP A 122 8.21 -12.70 2.35
C ASP A 122 9.71 -12.93 2.62
N LEU A 123 10.14 -14.16 2.92
CA LEU A 123 11.53 -14.48 3.30
C LEU A 123 12.52 -14.50 2.11
N PRO A 124 12.27 -15.18 0.98
CA PRO A 124 13.19 -15.22 -0.15
C PRO A 124 13.58 -13.84 -0.69
N PRO A 125 12.64 -12.90 -0.92
CA PRO A 125 13.01 -11.56 -1.39
C PRO A 125 13.96 -10.82 -0.43
N ARG A 126 13.80 -11.00 0.89
CA ARG A 126 14.69 -10.40 1.90
C ARG A 126 16.07 -11.03 1.90
N ILE A 127 16.14 -12.34 1.70
CA ILE A 127 17.41 -13.07 1.56
C ILE A 127 18.12 -12.60 0.29
N ASP A 128 17.41 -12.50 -0.82
CA ASP A 128 17.95 -12.07 -2.11
C ASP A 128 18.45 -10.62 -2.05
N GLU A 129 17.69 -9.70 -1.47
CA GLU A 129 18.10 -8.30 -1.28
C GLU A 129 19.41 -8.19 -0.50
N LEU A 130 19.50 -8.87 0.65
CA LEU A 130 20.71 -8.87 1.46
C LEU A 130 21.89 -9.52 0.73
N THR A 131 21.64 -10.62 0.01
CA THR A 131 22.65 -11.35 -0.75
C THR A 131 23.21 -10.50 -1.90
N LEU A 132 22.35 -9.81 -2.65
CA LEU A 132 22.76 -8.89 -3.72
C LEU A 132 23.52 -7.67 -3.20
N SER A 133 23.30 -7.28 -1.94
CA SER A 133 24.00 -6.18 -1.29
C SER A 133 25.39 -6.54 -0.73
N LEU A 134 25.78 -7.83 -0.79
CA LEU A 134 27.11 -8.29 -0.40
C LEU A 134 28.11 -8.08 -1.56
N PRO A 135 29.40 -7.90 -1.26
CA PRO A 135 30.45 -7.93 -2.29
C PRO A 135 30.41 -9.26 -3.06
N GLN A 136 30.52 -9.21 -4.39
CA GLN A 136 30.47 -10.41 -5.23
C GLN A 136 31.72 -11.30 -5.11
N GLU A 137 32.84 -10.72 -4.68
CA GLU A 137 34.09 -11.43 -4.44
C GLU A 137 34.38 -11.50 -2.94
N GLU A 138 34.91 -12.63 -2.48
CA GLU A 138 35.37 -12.75 -1.10
C GLU A 138 36.62 -11.90 -0.90
N ILE A 139 36.48 -10.87 -0.07
CA ILE A 139 37.57 -9.96 0.28
C ILE A 139 38.43 -10.61 1.37
N ASP A 140 39.72 -10.80 1.09
CA ASP A 140 40.69 -11.21 2.09
C ASP A 140 41.11 -10.01 2.97
N TYR A 141 40.32 -9.79 4.03
CA TYR A 141 40.60 -8.72 4.98
C TYR A 141 41.94 -8.89 5.70
N SER A 142 42.46 -10.12 5.85
CA SER A 142 43.75 -10.35 6.52
C SER A 142 44.90 -9.84 5.66
N ALA A 143 44.84 -10.02 4.35
CA ALA A 143 45.83 -9.49 3.42
C ALA A 143 45.84 -7.95 3.45
N ILE A 144 44.67 -7.31 3.46
CA ILE A 144 44.52 -5.84 3.48
C ILE A 144 45.03 -5.24 4.79
N GLU A 145 44.83 -5.91 5.93
CA GLU A 145 45.40 -5.47 7.22
C GLU A 145 46.94 -5.48 7.22
N VAL A 146 47.56 -6.45 6.53
CA VAL A 146 49.02 -6.51 6.34
C VAL A 146 49.51 -5.37 5.44
N GLU A 147 48.83 -5.11 4.33
CA GLU A 147 49.15 -3.99 3.43
C GLU A 147 49.02 -2.63 4.12
N LEU A 148 47.94 -2.41 4.87
CA LEU A 148 47.72 -1.19 5.65
C LEU A 148 48.87 -0.93 6.63
N LYS A 149 49.36 -1.97 7.30
CA LYS A 149 50.52 -1.86 8.20
C LYS A 149 51.77 -1.46 7.42
N GLY A 150 52.03 -2.09 6.28
CA GLY A 150 53.14 -1.74 5.40
C GLY A 150 53.11 -0.28 4.94
N TYR A 151 51.93 0.23 4.57
CA TYR A 151 51.78 1.64 4.19
C TYR A 151 51.96 2.61 5.36
N LYS A 152 51.47 2.27 6.57
CA LYS A 152 51.69 3.07 7.78
C LYS A 152 53.18 3.17 8.16
N ASP A 153 53.92 2.06 8.03
CA ASP A 153 55.36 2.04 8.30
C ASP A 153 56.13 2.90 7.28
N GLN A 154 55.73 2.88 6.01
CA GLN A 154 56.28 3.77 4.98
C GLN A 154 55.95 5.24 5.24
N LEU A 155 54.71 5.55 5.65
CA LEU A 155 54.31 6.91 6.03
C LEU A 155 55.15 7.44 7.19
N ALA A 156 55.34 6.65 8.25
CA ALA A 156 56.19 7.02 9.38
C ALA A 156 57.64 7.30 8.96
N THR A 157 58.16 6.52 8.01
CA THR A 157 59.50 6.73 7.44
C THR A 157 59.59 8.06 6.68
N ILE A 158 58.60 8.38 5.84
CA ILE A 158 58.54 9.65 5.10
C ILE A 158 58.41 10.84 6.05
N GLU A 159 57.56 10.74 7.08
CA GLU A 159 57.39 11.80 8.08
C GLU A 159 58.68 12.05 8.89
N PHE A 160 59.43 10.98 9.20
CA PHE A 160 60.75 11.11 9.81
C PHE A 160 61.75 11.82 8.88
N LEU A 161 61.77 11.48 7.59
CA LEU A 161 62.62 12.14 6.59
C LEU A 161 62.26 13.63 6.41
N MET A 162 60.95 13.95 6.37
CA MET A 162 60.46 15.33 6.31
C MET A 162 60.84 16.13 7.56
N THR A 163 60.68 15.56 8.75
CA THR A 163 61.07 16.21 10.03
C THR A 163 62.56 16.54 10.05
N ASN A 164 63.41 15.62 9.57
CA ASN A 164 64.85 15.86 9.43
C ASN A 164 65.18 16.93 8.39
N ALA A 165 64.45 16.99 7.27
CA ALA A 165 64.60 18.05 6.28
C ALA A 165 64.20 19.43 6.84
N THR A 166 63.08 19.52 7.57
CA THR A 166 62.64 20.75 8.24
C THR A 166 63.62 21.21 9.31
N ASN A 167 64.20 20.29 10.09
CA ASN A 167 65.23 20.63 11.08
C ASN A 167 66.51 21.19 10.44
N LYS A 168 66.92 20.66 9.27
CA LYS A 168 68.03 21.23 8.49
C LYS A 168 67.70 22.61 7.92
N ALA A 169 66.51 22.81 7.37
CA ALA A 169 66.06 24.10 6.86
C ALA A 169 65.97 25.19 7.96
N ASN A 170 65.48 24.83 9.16
CA ASN A 170 65.46 25.71 10.32
C ASN A 170 66.87 26.10 10.80
N GLY A 171 67.85 25.20 10.68
CA GLY A 171 69.26 25.48 10.94
C GLY A 171 69.84 26.50 9.95
N LEU A 172 69.51 26.39 8.66
CA LEU A 172 69.92 27.36 7.63
C LEU A 172 69.28 28.74 7.86
N ASN A 173 67.99 28.79 8.17
CA ASN A 173 67.27 30.06 8.42
C ASN A 173 67.85 30.84 9.61
N LYS A 174 68.27 30.17 10.69
CA LYS A 174 68.97 30.81 11.81
C LYS A 174 70.29 31.45 11.39
N LYS A 175 71.07 30.78 10.55
CA LYS A 175 72.33 31.32 10.00
C LYS A 175 72.09 32.51 9.06
N HIS A 176 71.02 32.49 8.26
CA HIS A 176 70.61 33.66 7.45
C HIS A 176 70.24 34.86 8.34
N GLN A 177 69.47 34.66 9.41
CA GLN A 177 69.13 35.73 10.36
C GLN A 177 70.37 36.32 11.05
N GLU A 178 71.34 35.48 11.41
CA GLU A 178 72.61 35.90 12.00
C GLU A 178 73.46 36.72 11.01
N LEU A 179 73.51 36.33 9.74
CA LEU A 179 74.18 37.08 8.67
C LEU A 179 73.55 38.46 8.43
N TYR A 180 72.22 38.56 8.42
CA TYR A 180 71.53 39.86 8.29
C TYR A 180 71.77 40.77 9.50
N SER A 181 71.81 40.21 10.70
CA SER A 181 72.14 40.94 11.93
C SER A 181 73.55 41.53 11.88
N LEU A 182 74.55 40.74 11.48
CA LEU A 182 75.93 41.20 11.33
C LEU A 182 76.09 42.26 10.23
N LYS A 183 75.40 42.12 9.09
CA LYS A 183 75.36 43.16 8.04
C LYS A 183 74.79 44.48 8.56
N GLY A 184 73.72 44.41 9.37
CA GLY A 184 73.15 45.59 10.03
C GLY A 184 74.11 46.25 11.04
N GLN A 185 74.92 45.46 11.74
CA GLN A 185 75.95 45.99 12.66
C GLN A 185 77.10 46.66 11.91
N LEU A 186 77.55 46.10 10.77
CA LEU A 186 78.59 46.69 9.93
C LEU A 186 78.19 48.08 9.44
N GLU A 187 76.92 48.26 9.06
CA GLU A 187 76.44 49.53 8.53
C GLU A 187 76.36 50.62 9.61
N LYS A 188 75.98 50.25 10.84
CA LYS A 188 76.04 51.15 12.00
C LYS A 188 77.47 51.62 12.32
N VAL A 189 78.48 50.77 12.14
CA VAL A 189 79.88 51.13 12.35
C VAL A 189 80.37 52.12 11.27
N LYS A 190 79.98 51.93 10.00
CA LYS A 190 80.28 52.90 8.92
C LYS A 190 79.63 54.26 9.19
N GLU A 191 78.39 54.26 9.67
CA GLU A 191 77.63 55.47 9.99
C GLU A 191 78.28 56.24 11.15
N LYS A 192 78.75 55.54 12.18
CA LYS A 192 79.50 56.12 13.32
C LYS A 192 80.80 56.80 12.89
N ILE A 193 81.53 56.21 11.93
CA ILE A 193 82.79 56.77 11.39
C ILE A 193 82.52 58.02 10.54
N LYS A 194 81.41 58.06 9.79
CA LYS A 194 80.99 59.26 9.04
C LYS A 194 80.60 60.43 9.95
N LEU A 195 79.96 60.13 11.09
CA LEU A 195 79.46 61.12 12.06
C LEU A 195 80.59 61.93 12.74
N GLU A 196 81.76 61.35 12.95
CA GLU A 196 82.91 62.04 13.59
C GLU A 196 83.59 63.08 12.70
N SER A 197 83.34 63.07 11.38
CA SER A 197 84.00 63.95 10.39
C SER A 197 83.13 65.06 9.78
N GLY A 198 81.87 65.24 10.22
CA GLY A 198 80.96 66.17 9.54
C GLY A 198 79.68 66.52 10.29
N ALA A 199 79.78 66.89 11.58
CA ALA A 199 78.63 67.28 12.40
C ALA A 199 77.75 68.36 11.74
N ASP A 200 78.37 69.38 11.12
CA ASP A 200 77.66 70.49 10.47
C ASP A 200 76.91 70.07 9.19
N ARG A 201 77.40 69.04 8.47
CA ARG A 201 76.72 68.51 7.26
C ARG A 201 75.58 67.58 7.63
N GLN A 202 75.73 66.81 8.71
CA GLN A 202 74.67 65.94 9.21
C GLN A 202 73.44 66.75 9.65
N GLU A 203 73.65 67.92 10.26
CA GLU A 203 72.55 68.82 10.64
C GLU A 203 71.78 69.35 9.42
N LEU A 204 72.49 69.70 8.33
CA LEU A 204 71.88 70.10 7.05
C LEU A 204 71.14 68.94 6.36
N VAL A 205 71.69 67.71 6.40
CA VAL A 205 71.02 66.51 5.87
C VAL A 205 69.77 66.17 6.67
N ASN A 206 69.83 66.23 8.00
CA ASN A 206 68.68 65.98 8.87
C ASN A 206 67.57 67.02 8.62
N LYS A 207 67.95 68.30 8.49
CA LYS A 207 66.99 69.38 8.18
C LYS A 207 66.36 69.22 6.81
N LYS A 208 67.13 68.77 5.81
CA LYS A 208 66.59 68.40 4.48
C LYS A 208 65.60 67.24 4.59
N LEU A 209 65.96 66.18 5.34
CA LEU A 209 65.14 64.98 5.49
C LEU A 209 63.84 65.26 6.26
N GLU A 210 63.88 66.13 7.28
CA GLU A 210 62.69 66.63 7.97
C GLU A 210 61.76 67.41 7.02
N LEU A 211 62.32 68.28 6.18
CA LEU A 211 61.56 69.02 5.18
C LEU A 211 61.01 68.11 4.07
N GLU A 212 61.75 67.09 3.62
CA GLU A 212 61.30 66.10 2.64
C GLU A 212 60.16 65.22 3.19
N ASN A 213 60.27 64.79 4.45
CA ASN A 213 59.18 64.10 5.14
C ASN A 213 57.95 65.00 5.29
N GLY A 214 58.16 66.27 5.68
CA GLY A 214 57.10 67.27 5.76
C GLY A 214 56.43 67.51 4.40
N LYS A 215 57.22 67.59 3.32
CA LYS A 215 56.77 67.70 1.94
C LYS A 215 55.92 66.50 1.54
N TYR A 216 56.39 65.27 1.79
CA TYR A 216 55.65 64.05 1.46
C TYR A 216 54.30 63.97 2.19
N LEU A 217 54.28 64.27 3.50
CA LEU A 217 53.04 64.32 4.27
C LEU A 217 52.09 65.40 3.73
N LEU A 218 52.62 66.55 3.35
CA LEU A 218 51.84 67.64 2.78
C LEU A 218 51.28 67.29 1.39
N GLU A 219 52.06 66.65 0.53
CA GLU A 219 51.64 66.14 -0.79
C GLU A 219 50.56 65.08 -0.66
N SER A 220 50.69 64.17 0.30
CA SER A 220 49.67 63.17 0.63
C SER A 220 48.36 63.84 1.09
N ASN A 221 48.44 64.83 1.98
CA ASN A 221 47.28 65.61 2.41
C ASN A 221 46.64 66.38 1.24
N ILE A 222 47.44 66.98 0.37
CA ILE A 222 46.98 67.67 -0.84
C ILE A 222 46.26 66.67 -1.77
N GLN A 223 46.79 65.46 -1.95
CA GLN A 223 46.14 64.44 -2.76
C GLN A 223 44.82 63.98 -2.13
N PHE A 224 44.78 63.80 -0.81
CA PHE A 224 43.55 63.50 -0.08
C PHE A 224 42.49 64.61 -0.23
N LEU A 225 42.90 65.88 -0.08
CA LEU A 225 42.01 67.03 -0.28
C LEU A 225 41.52 67.11 -1.73
N LYS A 226 42.39 66.92 -2.72
CA LYS A 226 42.01 66.86 -4.15
C LYS A 226 41.00 65.75 -4.44
N ASN A 227 41.22 64.56 -3.88
CA ASN A 227 40.27 63.45 -4.00
C ASN A 227 38.93 63.78 -3.33
N SER A 228 38.96 64.39 -2.14
CA SER A 228 37.76 64.78 -1.38
C SER A 228 36.95 65.89 -2.07
N ILE A 229 37.62 66.81 -2.77
CA ILE A 229 36.98 67.85 -3.60
C ILE A 229 36.44 67.26 -4.92
N GLY A 230 37.08 66.20 -5.42
CA GLY A 230 36.75 65.50 -6.66
C GLY A 230 35.41 64.76 -6.65
N ASP A 231 34.81 64.53 -5.48
CA ASP A 231 33.48 63.93 -5.30
C ASP A 231 32.35 64.94 -5.64
N ARG A 232 32.35 65.37 -6.91
CA ARG A 232 31.38 66.31 -7.50
C ARG A 232 29.98 65.70 -7.64
N SER A 233 29.89 64.37 -7.57
CA SER A 233 28.67 63.59 -7.76
C SER A 233 27.56 63.96 -6.76
N ALA A 234 27.88 64.20 -5.48
CA ALA A 234 26.86 64.43 -4.46
C ALA A 234 26.10 65.76 -4.64
N ILE A 235 26.77 66.81 -5.11
CA ILE A 235 26.15 68.11 -5.39
C ILE A 235 25.29 68.03 -6.64
N GLU A 236 25.83 67.44 -7.72
CA GLU A 236 25.12 67.27 -9.00
C GLU A 236 23.89 66.39 -8.85
N LEU A 237 23.99 65.26 -8.15
CA LEU A 237 22.85 64.39 -7.82
C LEU A 237 21.80 65.13 -6.98
N GLY A 238 22.24 65.97 -6.03
CA GLY A 238 21.33 66.79 -5.25
C GLY A 238 20.59 67.84 -6.08
N GLU A 239 21.26 68.45 -7.07
CA GLU A 239 20.65 69.42 -7.99
C GLU A 239 19.64 68.74 -8.94
N GLU A 240 19.98 67.55 -9.45
CA GLU A 240 19.07 66.74 -10.24
C GLU A 240 17.83 66.32 -9.44
N GLN A 241 18.02 65.89 -8.19
CA GLN A 241 16.92 65.52 -7.29
C GLN A 241 16.00 66.72 -7.01
N LEU A 242 16.55 67.92 -6.80
CA LEU A 242 15.75 69.14 -6.66
C LEU A 242 14.98 69.47 -7.93
N SER A 243 15.57 69.26 -9.11
CA SER A 243 14.87 69.44 -10.39
C SER A 243 13.67 68.49 -10.51
N LYS A 244 13.86 67.21 -10.16
CA LYS A 244 12.78 66.21 -10.15
C LYS A 244 11.67 66.56 -9.16
N LEU A 245 12.02 66.94 -7.94
CA LEU A 245 11.04 67.34 -6.92
C LEU A 245 10.22 68.57 -7.35
N ARG A 246 10.84 69.55 -8.03
CA ARG A 246 10.14 70.71 -8.59
C ARG A 246 9.15 70.32 -9.71
N ALA A 247 9.55 69.40 -10.58
CA ALA A 247 8.69 68.88 -11.64
C ALA A 247 7.48 68.12 -11.05
N GLU A 248 7.74 67.25 -10.07
CA GLU A 248 6.70 66.52 -9.34
C GLU A 248 5.76 67.48 -8.61
N TRP A 249 6.29 68.49 -7.92
CA TRP A 249 5.48 69.52 -7.26
C TRP A 249 4.54 70.21 -8.25
N SER A 250 5.05 70.58 -9.44
CA SER A 250 4.25 71.23 -10.48
C SER A 250 3.13 70.32 -11.01
N SER A 251 3.40 69.02 -11.14
CA SER A 251 2.41 68.02 -11.51
C SER A 251 1.34 67.85 -10.42
N LEU A 252 1.75 67.73 -9.16
CA LEU A 252 0.84 67.61 -8.00
C LEU A 252 -0.01 68.87 -7.81
N ASP A 253 0.55 70.07 -7.99
CA ASP A 253 -0.20 71.33 -7.91
C ASP A 253 -1.21 71.44 -9.06
N SER A 254 -0.86 70.95 -10.26
CA SER A 254 -1.79 70.84 -11.39
C SER A 254 -2.94 69.89 -11.06
N LYS A 255 -2.65 68.70 -10.52
CA LYS A 255 -3.66 67.74 -10.06
C LYS A 255 -4.54 68.32 -8.94
N ARG A 256 -3.96 69.07 -8.00
CA ARG A 256 -4.72 69.76 -6.95
C ARG A 256 -5.74 70.74 -7.55
N LYS A 257 -5.31 71.53 -8.53
CA LYS A 257 -6.19 72.49 -9.23
C LYS A 257 -7.30 71.77 -10.01
N GLU A 258 -6.97 70.67 -10.67
CA GLU A 258 -7.96 69.83 -11.36
C GLU A 258 -9.03 69.29 -10.41
N ILE A 259 -8.61 68.69 -9.28
CA ILE A 259 -9.53 68.16 -8.26
C ILE A 259 -10.41 69.28 -7.67
N MET A 260 -9.84 70.47 -7.41
CA MET A 260 -10.63 71.60 -6.92
C MET A 260 -11.75 72.01 -7.90
N ASN A 261 -11.52 71.84 -9.21
CA ASN A 261 -12.49 72.13 -10.26
C ASN A 261 -13.49 70.99 -10.52
N TRP A 262 -13.43 69.86 -9.81
CA TRP A 262 -14.44 68.81 -9.95
C TRP A 262 -15.82 69.34 -9.54
N GLU A 263 -16.82 69.10 -10.38
CA GLU A 263 -18.22 69.44 -10.11
C GLU A 263 -19.06 68.16 -10.05
N PHE A 264 -20.12 68.17 -9.23
CA PHE A 264 -21.05 67.04 -9.18
C PHE A 264 -21.95 67.11 -10.41
N VAL A 265 -21.93 66.05 -11.22
CA VAL A 265 -22.87 65.88 -12.32
C VAL A 265 -23.98 64.96 -11.83
N GLU A 266 -25.19 65.51 -11.75
CA GLU A 266 -26.37 64.75 -11.33
C GLU A 266 -26.72 63.70 -12.40
N PRO A 267 -27.06 62.45 -12.02
CA PRO A 267 -27.49 61.43 -12.97
C PRO A 267 -28.76 61.87 -13.72
N SER A 268 -28.89 61.44 -14.98
CA SER A 268 -30.08 61.74 -15.77
C SER A 268 -31.31 61.00 -15.24
N GLU A 269 -32.51 61.46 -15.58
CA GLU A 269 -33.75 60.78 -15.14
C GLU A 269 -33.82 59.31 -15.57
N ASP A 270 -33.21 58.96 -16.71
CA ASP A 270 -33.17 57.60 -17.25
C ASP A 270 -32.33 56.64 -16.38
N ASP A 271 -31.35 57.16 -15.64
CA ASP A 271 -30.46 56.38 -14.77
C ASP A 271 -31.19 55.84 -13.52
N PHE A 272 -32.40 56.32 -13.25
CA PHE A 272 -33.24 55.88 -12.13
C PHE A 272 -34.35 54.90 -12.52
N ASN A 273 -34.29 54.35 -13.74
CA ASN A 273 -35.19 53.29 -14.18
C ASN A 273 -34.61 51.91 -13.85
N CYS A 274 -35.39 51.05 -13.20
CA CYS A 274 -34.95 49.70 -12.85
C CYS A 274 -34.63 48.90 -14.12
N PRO A 275 -33.40 48.40 -14.33
CA PRO A 275 -33.01 47.75 -15.60
C PRO A 275 -33.69 46.39 -15.83
N THR A 276 -34.39 45.84 -14.83
CA THR A 276 -35.07 44.54 -14.93
C THR A 276 -36.57 44.68 -15.23
N CYS A 277 -37.25 45.68 -14.65
CA CYS A 277 -38.68 45.89 -14.87
C CYS A 277 -39.02 47.22 -15.55
N ASN A 278 -38.02 48.04 -15.90
CA ASN A 278 -38.11 49.39 -16.46
C ASN A 278 -39.02 50.35 -15.68
N GLN A 279 -39.28 50.06 -14.41
CA GLN A 279 -40.06 50.93 -13.55
C GLN A 279 -39.17 52.05 -12.99
N ALA A 280 -39.62 53.30 -13.12
CA ALA A 280 -38.96 54.45 -12.50
C ALA A 280 -38.99 54.33 -10.97
N LEU A 281 -37.84 54.56 -10.33
CA LEU A 281 -37.76 54.62 -8.87
C LEU A 281 -38.67 55.74 -8.32
N PRO A 282 -39.31 55.55 -7.15
CA PRO A 282 -40.07 56.61 -6.48
C PRO A 282 -39.22 57.86 -6.24
N GLN A 283 -39.82 59.05 -6.34
CA GLN A 283 -39.09 60.33 -6.22
C GLN A 283 -38.27 60.44 -4.93
N ASP A 284 -38.86 60.07 -3.78
CA ASP A 284 -38.16 60.07 -2.48
C ASP A 284 -36.91 59.17 -2.48
N SER A 285 -36.93 58.07 -3.25
CA SER A 285 -35.78 57.17 -3.40
C SER A 285 -34.74 57.70 -4.39
N LYS A 286 -35.16 58.46 -5.41
CA LYS A 286 -34.24 59.15 -6.33
C LYS A 286 -33.50 60.26 -5.58
N ASP A 287 -34.23 61.11 -4.86
CA ASP A 287 -33.68 62.23 -4.10
C ASP A 287 -32.69 61.72 -3.04
N ALA A 288 -33.07 60.68 -2.27
CA ALA A 288 -32.17 60.06 -1.31
C ALA A 288 -30.89 59.49 -1.96
N LYS A 289 -30.99 58.95 -3.18
CA LYS A 289 -29.82 58.41 -3.91
C LYS A 289 -28.94 59.52 -4.48
N ILE A 290 -29.53 60.61 -4.97
CA ILE A 290 -28.80 61.81 -5.41
C ILE A 290 -28.06 62.42 -4.23
N ASP A 291 -28.71 62.56 -3.07
CA ASP A 291 -28.09 63.03 -1.82
C ASP A 291 -26.91 62.13 -1.40
N GLU A 292 -27.09 60.79 -1.45
CA GLU A 292 -26.01 59.84 -1.16
C GLU A 292 -24.84 59.99 -2.15
N MET A 293 -25.12 60.13 -3.45
CA MET A 293 -24.10 60.32 -4.49
C MET A 293 -23.38 61.66 -4.34
N TYR A 294 -24.08 62.72 -3.95
CA TYR A 294 -23.52 64.03 -3.70
C TYR A 294 -22.63 64.04 -2.46
N GLU A 295 -23.06 63.41 -1.37
CA GLU A 295 -22.22 63.26 -0.16
C GLU A 295 -21.01 62.35 -0.42
N ASN A 296 -21.17 61.28 -1.21
CA ASN A 296 -20.04 60.46 -1.66
C ASN A 296 -19.08 61.27 -2.55
N PHE A 297 -19.58 62.11 -3.45
CA PHE A 297 -18.77 63.00 -4.28
C PHE A 297 -17.99 64.00 -3.42
N LYS A 298 -18.64 64.67 -2.46
CA LYS A 298 -17.96 65.58 -1.51
C LYS A 298 -16.89 64.87 -0.72
N LYS A 299 -17.19 63.68 -0.19
CA LYS A 299 -16.26 62.86 0.57
C LYS A 299 -15.06 62.43 -0.28
N ASN A 300 -15.31 61.98 -1.51
CA ASN A 300 -14.26 61.57 -2.44
C ASN A 300 -13.39 62.75 -2.89
N LYS A 301 -14.01 63.87 -3.29
CA LYS A 301 -13.30 65.12 -3.63
C LYS A 301 -12.44 65.61 -2.48
N LYS A 302 -12.96 65.58 -1.25
CA LYS A 302 -12.20 65.91 -0.04
C LYS A 302 -11.04 64.94 0.18
N ALA A 303 -11.27 63.64 0.08
CA ALA A 303 -10.23 62.63 0.29
C ALA A 303 -9.09 62.74 -0.73
N GLU A 304 -9.41 62.92 -2.01
CA GLU A 304 -8.43 63.12 -3.07
C GLU A 304 -7.66 64.43 -2.90
N LEU A 305 -8.35 65.52 -2.51
CA LEU A 305 -7.70 66.79 -2.22
C LEU A 305 -6.76 66.70 -1.01
N ASP A 306 -7.22 66.08 0.09
CA ASP A 306 -6.42 65.88 1.31
C ASP A 306 -5.19 65.00 1.00
N ASN A 307 -5.32 63.98 0.14
CA ASN A 307 -4.21 63.16 -0.33
C ASN A 307 -3.18 63.97 -1.14
N VAL A 308 -3.62 64.71 -2.16
CA VAL A 308 -2.70 65.53 -2.97
C VAL A 308 -2.04 66.63 -2.13
N ILE A 309 -2.76 67.22 -1.17
CA ILE A 309 -2.18 68.19 -0.22
C ILE A 309 -1.10 67.54 0.64
N ALA A 310 -1.34 66.32 1.15
CA ALA A 310 -0.34 65.57 1.91
C ALA A 310 0.92 65.28 1.05
N GLN A 311 0.74 64.89 -0.21
CA GLN A 311 1.85 64.67 -1.15
C GLN A 311 2.63 65.96 -1.44
N LEU A 312 1.94 67.09 -1.64
CA LEU A 312 2.57 68.41 -1.82
C LEU A 312 3.38 68.84 -0.59
N ASN A 313 2.85 68.62 0.62
CA ASN A 313 3.56 68.94 1.85
C ASN A 313 4.82 68.09 2.00
N LYS A 314 4.72 66.78 1.73
CA LYS A 314 5.87 65.88 1.76
C LYS A 314 6.93 66.25 0.72
N ASN A 315 6.53 66.46 -0.53
CA ASN A 315 7.45 66.87 -1.59
C ASN A 315 8.16 68.20 -1.25
N LYS A 316 7.44 69.15 -0.65
CA LYS A 316 8.02 70.41 -0.17
C LYS A 316 9.05 70.19 0.94
N GLU A 317 8.76 69.33 1.91
CA GLU A 317 9.70 68.97 2.97
C GLU A 317 10.96 68.29 2.41
N ASP A 318 10.78 67.32 1.53
CA ASP A 318 11.86 66.61 0.85
C ASP A 318 12.73 67.58 0.02
N GLY A 319 12.10 68.53 -0.66
CA GLY A 319 12.77 69.59 -1.41
C GLY A 319 13.61 70.51 -0.51
N LEU A 320 13.06 70.95 0.62
CA LEU A 320 13.78 71.79 1.58
C LEU A 320 14.96 71.06 2.22
N ASN A 321 14.79 69.79 2.58
CA ASN A 321 15.86 68.97 3.16
C ASN A 321 16.98 68.71 2.13
N THR A 322 16.61 68.40 0.89
CA THR A 322 17.57 68.20 -0.20
C THR A 322 18.34 69.49 -0.48
N ALA A 323 17.67 70.65 -0.49
CA ALA A 323 18.30 71.95 -0.70
C ALA A 323 19.30 72.29 0.42
N LYS A 324 18.91 72.09 1.69
CA LYS A 324 19.81 72.30 2.83
C LYS A 324 21.06 71.42 2.76
N ARG A 325 20.89 70.13 2.46
CA ARG A 325 22.01 69.18 2.33
C ARG A 325 22.95 69.60 1.19
N ASN A 326 22.39 70.01 0.07
CA ASN A 326 23.18 70.42 -1.09
C ASN A 326 23.96 71.72 -0.83
N GLU A 327 23.35 72.67 -0.12
CA GLU A 327 24.03 73.90 0.32
C GLU A 327 25.18 73.60 1.30
N LEU A 328 24.97 72.70 2.26
CA LEU A 328 26.04 72.26 3.17
C LEU A 328 27.20 71.60 2.41
N ASN A 329 26.89 70.78 1.40
CA ASN A 329 27.91 70.16 0.56
C ASN A 329 28.70 71.21 -0.24
N LYS A 330 28.05 72.26 -0.76
CA LYS A 330 28.71 73.39 -1.43
C LYS A 330 29.64 74.15 -0.49
N GLN A 331 29.19 74.41 0.74
CA GLN A 331 30.00 75.09 1.76
C GLN A 331 31.22 74.26 2.18
N ASN A 332 31.03 72.96 2.39
CA ASN A 332 32.14 72.04 2.71
C ASN A 332 33.16 72.01 1.58
N LYS A 333 32.71 71.93 0.32
CA LYS A 333 33.59 71.97 -0.84
C LYS A 333 34.42 73.27 -0.87
N LEU A 334 33.79 74.42 -0.69
CA LEU A 334 34.49 75.72 -0.63
C LEU A 334 35.51 75.78 0.52
N SER A 335 35.19 75.20 1.68
CA SER A 335 36.13 75.13 2.80
C SER A 335 37.35 74.27 2.47
N LEU A 336 37.14 73.11 1.85
CA LEU A 336 38.21 72.21 1.43
C LEU A 336 39.07 72.82 0.32
N GLU A 337 38.47 73.56 -0.62
CA GLU A 337 39.19 74.27 -1.68
C GLU A 337 40.11 75.36 -1.11
N LYS A 338 39.67 76.10 -0.09
CA LYS A 338 40.51 77.06 0.64
C LYS A 338 41.67 76.37 1.37
N GLU A 339 41.40 75.27 2.06
CA GLU A 339 42.45 74.51 2.74
C GLU A 339 43.47 73.96 1.74
N LEU A 340 43.02 73.48 0.58
CA LEU A 340 43.89 73.02 -0.50
C LEU A 340 44.82 74.14 -1.00
N GLU A 341 44.30 75.36 -1.19
CA GLU A 341 45.10 76.52 -1.62
C GLU A 341 46.19 76.87 -0.59
N GLU A 342 45.84 76.92 0.70
CA GLU A 342 46.81 77.17 1.77
C GLU A 342 47.92 76.11 1.83
N LYS A 343 47.57 74.83 1.62
CA LYS A 343 48.52 73.72 1.64
C LYS A 343 49.43 73.74 0.41
N LEU A 344 48.91 74.12 -0.75
CA LEU A 344 49.71 74.28 -1.98
C LEU A 344 50.75 75.40 -1.85
N LEU A 345 50.38 76.52 -1.22
CA LEU A 345 51.34 77.60 -0.92
C LEU A 345 52.46 77.13 0.02
N LYS A 346 52.11 76.40 1.09
CA LYS A 346 53.10 75.79 2.00
C LYS A 346 54.00 74.77 1.30
N LEU A 347 53.46 74.01 0.34
CA LEU A 347 54.24 73.05 -0.44
C LEU A 347 55.28 73.76 -1.32
N GLU A 348 54.92 74.90 -1.88
CA GLU A 348 55.84 75.73 -2.65
C GLU A 348 56.95 76.32 -1.76
N GLU A 349 56.62 76.78 -0.55
CA GLU A 349 57.59 77.27 0.44
C GLU A 349 58.58 76.17 0.86
N ILE A 350 58.08 74.99 1.25
CA ILE A 350 58.93 73.85 1.64
C ILE A 350 59.81 73.41 0.47
N SER A 351 59.27 73.38 -0.76
CA SER A 351 60.03 73.01 -1.95
C SER A 351 61.16 74.01 -2.25
N LYS A 352 60.95 75.30 -2.01
CA LYS A 352 62.01 76.32 -2.10
C LYS A 352 63.10 76.09 -1.05
N SER A 353 62.72 75.84 0.20
CA SER A 353 63.69 75.56 1.28
C SER A 353 64.51 74.27 1.05
N ILE A 354 63.91 73.22 0.49
CA ILE A 354 64.64 71.99 0.11
C ILE A 354 65.65 72.30 -0.99
N ALA A 355 65.26 73.07 -2.02
CA ALA A 355 66.15 73.44 -3.12
C ALA A 355 67.35 74.28 -2.64
N GLU A 356 67.15 75.18 -1.67
CA GLU A 356 68.23 75.95 -1.03
C GLU A 356 69.21 75.05 -0.26
N LEU A 357 68.71 74.07 0.50
CA LEU A 357 69.53 73.09 1.21
C LEU A 357 70.28 72.14 0.26
N GLU A 358 69.69 71.79 -0.89
CA GLU A 358 70.37 70.98 -1.92
C GLU A 358 71.57 71.69 -2.52
N VAL A 359 71.48 73.02 -2.72
CA VAL A 359 72.61 73.84 -3.15
C VAL A 359 73.73 73.83 -2.09
N GLU A 360 73.41 73.93 -0.81
CA GLU A 360 74.42 73.84 0.26
C GLU A 360 75.06 72.45 0.39
N LEU A 361 74.26 71.39 0.24
CA LEU A 361 74.74 70.00 0.29
C LEU A 361 75.55 69.59 -0.96
N SER A 362 75.47 70.32 -2.06
CA SER A 362 76.24 70.02 -3.29
C SER A 362 77.75 70.34 -3.21
N LYS A 363 78.21 70.99 -2.12
CA LYS A 363 79.64 71.25 -1.88
C LYS A 363 80.38 69.92 -1.59
N PRO A 364 81.51 69.62 -2.25
CA PRO A 364 82.20 68.34 -2.14
C PRO A 364 82.86 68.15 -0.76
N VAL A 365 82.72 66.94 -0.20
CA VAL A 365 83.34 66.49 1.06
C VAL A 365 84.14 65.22 0.78
N VAL A 366 85.34 65.13 1.36
CA VAL A 366 86.26 63.99 1.22
C VAL A 366 85.73 62.80 2.03
N GLU A 367 85.55 61.64 1.40
CA GLU A 367 85.14 60.40 2.09
C GLU A 367 86.26 59.86 3.00
N PRO A 368 85.96 59.46 4.25
CA PRO A 368 86.94 58.83 5.13
C PRO A 368 87.15 57.35 4.78
N ASP A 369 88.40 56.90 4.91
CA ASP A 369 88.83 55.52 4.69
C ASP A 369 88.45 54.61 5.88
N TYR A 370 87.48 53.70 5.67
CA TYR A 370 86.95 52.79 6.70
C TYR A 370 87.91 51.64 7.06
N THR A 371 88.97 51.40 6.28
CA THR A 371 89.88 50.25 6.48
C THR A 371 90.73 50.37 7.75
N GLN A 372 90.79 51.56 8.34
CA GLN A 372 91.52 51.87 9.57
C GLN A 372 90.77 51.45 10.85
N ASN A 373 89.47 51.13 10.78
CA ASN A 373 88.65 50.83 11.96
C ASN A 373 88.67 49.32 12.31
N LYS A 374 89.10 48.99 13.53
CA LYS A 374 89.23 47.61 14.02
C LYS A 374 87.89 46.86 14.14
N GLU A 375 86.83 47.57 14.54
CA GLU A 375 85.46 47.02 14.69
C GLU A 375 84.83 46.69 13.34
N TYR A 376 85.13 47.48 12.30
CA TYR A 376 84.72 47.22 10.91
C TYR A 376 85.30 45.91 10.37
N ASN A 377 86.61 45.70 10.53
CA ASN A 377 87.29 44.50 10.01
C ASN A 377 86.85 43.21 10.73
N GLU A 378 86.55 43.27 12.03
CA GLU A 378 86.07 42.13 12.81
C GLU A 378 84.66 41.68 12.40
N ILE A 379 83.74 42.63 12.16
CA ILE A 379 82.38 42.32 11.71
C ILE A 379 82.40 41.84 10.25
N PHE A 380 83.23 42.44 9.40
CA PHE A 380 83.39 42.03 7.99
C PHE A 380 83.89 40.58 7.87
N SER A 381 84.90 40.19 8.65
CA SER A 381 85.44 38.83 8.65
C SER A 381 84.41 37.78 9.12
N LYS A 382 83.57 38.12 10.12
CA LYS A 382 82.48 37.24 10.57
C LYS A 382 81.40 37.07 9.49
N ILE A 383 81.08 38.12 8.75
CA ILE A 383 80.15 38.06 7.62
C ILE A 383 80.70 37.13 6.54
N GLU A 384 81.98 37.27 6.19
CA GLU A 384 82.62 36.45 5.16
C GLU A 384 82.63 34.95 5.52
N GLN A 385 82.91 34.61 6.79
CA GLN A 385 82.86 33.23 7.30
C GLN A 385 81.45 32.63 7.24
N LEU A 386 80.44 33.36 7.72
CA LEU A 386 79.04 32.90 7.68
C LEU A 386 78.50 32.78 6.24
N GLN A 387 78.95 33.65 5.34
CA GLN A 387 78.53 33.63 3.94
C GLN A 387 79.13 32.43 3.19
N THR A 388 80.38 32.08 3.49
CA THR A 388 81.05 30.87 2.97
C THR A 388 80.39 29.56 3.47
N GLU A 389 79.82 29.56 4.68
CA GLU A 389 79.07 28.41 5.19
C GLU A 389 77.68 28.24 4.56
N LEU A 390 77.07 29.34 4.11
CA LEU A 390 75.73 29.37 3.50
C LEU A 390 75.74 29.04 1.99
N ASP A 391 76.87 29.20 1.30
CA ASP A 391 77.03 28.89 -0.14
C ASP A 391 77.20 27.39 -0.46
N LYS A 392 77.10 26.50 0.54
CA LYS A 392 77.13 25.05 0.30
C LYS A 392 75.78 24.57 -0.28
N PRO A 393 75.77 23.84 -1.42
CA PRO A 393 74.52 23.43 -2.06
C PRO A 393 73.74 22.46 -1.18
N VAL A 394 72.44 22.72 -1.02
CA VAL A 394 71.48 21.85 -0.32
C VAL A 394 70.55 21.24 -1.37
N GLU A 395 70.52 19.91 -1.46
CA GLU A 395 69.51 19.18 -2.25
C GLU A 395 68.13 19.31 -1.57
N ASP A 396 67.18 19.97 -2.24
CA ASP A 396 65.80 20.05 -1.79
C ASP A 396 64.95 18.91 -2.38
N LYS A 397 64.68 17.88 -1.57
CA LYS A 397 63.79 16.74 -1.91
C LYS A 397 62.38 16.90 -1.33
N SER A 398 62.00 18.10 -0.87
CA SER A 398 60.76 18.31 -0.11
C SER A 398 59.50 18.07 -0.96
N VAL A 399 59.53 18.38 -2.25
CA VAL A 399 58.42 18.17 -3.18
C VAL A 399 58.15 16.68 -3.43
N GLU A 400 59.20 15.89 -3.64
CA GLU A 400 59.10 14.44 -3.87
C GLU A 400 58.55 13.71 -2.64
N LEU A 401 59.02 14.09 -1.44
CA LEU A 401 58.52 13.52 -0.17
C LEU A 401 57.06 13.89 0.11
N LEU A 402 56.62 15.10 -0.23
CA LEU A 402 55.22 15.52 -0.10
C LEU A 402 54.30 14.74 -1.04
N GLN A 403 54.71 14.54 -2.28
CA GLN A 403 53.95 13.75 -3.26
C GLN A 403 53.85 12.29 -2.81
N ARG A 404 54.96 11.69 -2.35
CA ARG A 404 54.99 10.32 -1.85
C ARG A 404 54.12 10.14 -0.59
N LYS A 405 54.10 11.13 0.31
CA LYS A 405 53.19 11.15 1.46
C LYS A 405 51.72 11.14 1.03
N SER A 406 51.37 11.96 0.03
CA SER A 406 50.00 12.01 -0.51
C SER A 406 49.58 10.67 -1.13
N GLU A 407 50.45 10.02 -1.90
CA GLU A 407 50.20 8.70 -2.52
C GLU A 407 49.96 7.61 -1.47
N ILE A 408 50.83 7.53 -0.46
CA ILE A 408 50.71 6.53 0.61
C ILE A 408 49.48 6.79 1.48
N GLN A 409 49.15 8.06 1.74
CA GLN A 409 47.93 8.40 2.48
C GLN A 409 46.67 7.97 1.72
N ALA A 410 46.62 8.14 0.39
CA ALA A 410 45.51 7.67 -0.42
C ALA A 410 45.36 6.14 -0.38
N GLN A 411 46.48 5.40 -0.42
CA GLN A 411 46.47 3.93 -0.29
C GLN A 411 45.98 3.48 1.10
N ILE A 412 46.40 4.15 2.18
CA ILE A 412 45.89 3.92 3.54
C ILE A 412 44.38 4.15 3.60
N ASP A 413 43.90 5.23 3.00
CA ASP A 413 42.48 5.58 3.00
C ASP A 413 41.65 4.54 2.24
N ASP A 414 42.16 4.02 1.12
CA ASP A 414 41.50 2.96 0.36
C ASP A 414 41.46 1.62 1.12
N CYS A 415 42.56 1.21 1.75
CA CYS A 415 42.56 0.03 2.63
C CYS A 415 41.55 0.17 3.78
N ASN A 416 41.48 1.35 4.41
CA ASN A 416 40.52 1.62 5.49
C ASN A 416 39.07 1.61 5.01
N LYS A 417 38.76 2.11 3.80
CA LYS A 417 37.41 2.01 3.20
C LYS A 417 36.97 0.56 3.08
N VAL A 418 37.86 -0.31 2.60
CA VAL A 418 37.56 -1.74 2.46
C VAL A 418 37.40 -2.39 3.83
N LEU A 419 38.29 -2.12 4.79
CA LEU A 419 38.20 -2.69 6.14
C LEU A 419 36.94 -2.25 6.90
N ASN A 420 36.48 -1.01 6.71
CA ASN A 420 35.22 -0.53 7.29
C ASN A 420 33.99 -1.32 6.82
N SER A 421 34.06 -1.99 5.66
CA SER A 421 32.97 -2.83 5.16
C SER A 421 32.91 -4.22 5.81
N LYS A 422 33.96 -4.65 6.52
CA LYS A 422 34.09 -6.01 7.10
C LYS A 422 32.98 -6.32 8.09
N THR A 423 32.79 -5.46 9.08
CA THR A 423 31.79 -5.66 10.14
C THR A 423 30.36 -5.65 9.60
N GLU A 424 30.09 -4.81 8.60
CA GLU A 424 28.77 -4.76 7.96
C GLU A 424 28.51 -5.99 7.09
N THR A 425 29.55 -6.48 6.40
CA THR A 425 29.48 -7.72 5.60
C THR A 425 29.24 -8.95 6.49
N GLU A 426 29.93 -9.06 7.63
CA GLU A 426 29.74 -10.13 8.61
C GLU A 426 28.33 -10.13 9.21
N LYS A 427 27.81 -8.96 9.61
CA LYS A 427 26.43 -8.81 10.09
C LYS A 427 25.40 -9.24 9.04
N LYS A 428 25.58 -8.82 7.79
CA LYS A 428 24.70 -9.21 6.68
C LYS A 428 24.73 -10.72 6.45
N LYS A 429 25.91 -11.35 6.43
CA LYS A 429 26.06 -12.81 6.30
C LYS A 429 25.36 -13.55 7.45
N ALA A 430 25.54 -13.12 8.70
CA ALA A 430 24.87 -13.70 9.85
C ALA A 430 23.34 -13.58 9.74
N ARG A 431 22.84 -12.41 9.32
CA ARG A 431 21.41 -12.17 9.12
C ARG A 431 20.82 -13.06 8.02
N ILE A 432 21.55 -13.30 6.93
CA ILE A 432 21.13 -14.21 5.87
C ILE A 432 20.97 -15.64 6.41
N GLU A 433 21.91 -16.13 7.23
CA GLU A 433 21.80 -17.48 7.81
C GLU A 433 20.65 -17.60 8.82
N GLU A 434 20.37 -16.55 9.60
CA GLU A 434 19.16 -16.48 10.42
C GLU A 434 17.89 -16.61 9.57
N LEU A 435 17.79 -15.83 8.48
CA LEU A 435 16.62 -15.85 7.59
C LEU A 435 16.45 -17.21 6.88
N LYS A 436 17.53 -17.86 6.45
CA LYS A 436 17.47 -19.23 5.88
C LYS A 436 17.04 -20.27 6.91
N THR A 437 17.48 -20.12 8.16
CA THR A 437 17.06 -21.01 9.25
C THR A 437 15.56 -20.85 9.50
N GLU A 438 15.10 -19.60 9.48
CA GLU A 438 13.69 -19.26 9.62
C GLU A 438 12.84 -19.79 8.44
N GLU A 439 13.32 -19.66 7.21
CA GLU A 439 12.66 -20.21 6.00
C GLU A 439 12.45 -21.72 6.10
N LYS A 440 13.48 -22.45 6.57
CA LYS A 440 13.38 -23.90 6.81
C LYS A 440 12.36 -24.22 7.90
N ARG A 441 12.37 -23.46 9.00
CA ARG A 441 11.43 -23.61 10.11
C ARG A 441 9.98 -23.39 9.66
N VAL A 442 9.72 -22.30 8.94
CA VAL A 442 8.39 -21.97 8.40
C VAL A 442 7.91 -23.05 7.43
N SER A 443 8.80 -23.52 6.53
CA SER A 443 8.46 -24.58 5.57
C SER A 443 8.12 -25.91 6.26
N ALA A 444 8.86 -26.28 7.31
CA ALA A 444 8.57 -27.47 8.10
C ALA A 444 7.21 -27.37 8.81
N LEU A 445 6.88 -26.20 9.38
CA LEU A 445 5.57 -25.96 10.02
C LEU A 445 4.41 -25.99 9.02
N ILE A 446 4.62 -25.47 7.81
CA ILE A 446 3.60 -25.56 6.75
C ILE A 446 3.34 -27.04 6.42
N ALA A 447 4.39 -27.84 6.24
CA ALA A 447 4.24 -29.27 5.94
C ALA A 447 3.51 -30.03 7.07
N GLU A 448 3.81 -29.71 8.33
CA GLU A 448 3.11 -30.27 9.49
C GLU A 448 1.61 -29.93 9.47
N LEU A 449 1.27 -28.65 9.29
CA LEU A 449 -0.13 -28.20 9.25
C LEU A 449 -0.88 -28.71 8.01
N GLU A 450 -0.21 -28.90 6.87
CA GLU A 450 -0.80 -29.55 5.71
C GLU A 450 -1.09 -31.04 6.00
N GLY A 451 -0.24 -31.71 6.78
CA GLY A 451 -0.53 -33.03 7.33
C GLY A 451 -1.77 -33.05 8.23
N HIS A 452 -1.95 -32.03 9.06
CA HIS A 452 -3.18 -31.91 9.88
C HIS A 452 -4.42 -31.65 9.01
N LYS A 453 -4.30 -30.84 7.95
CA LYS A 453 -5.39 -30.62 6.98
C LYS A 453 -5.86 -31.94 6.37
N PHE A 454 -4.91 -32.76 5.94
CA PHE A 454 -5.18 -34.07 5.37
C PHE A 454 -5.92 -34.99 6.35
N LEU A 455 -5.56 -34.99 7.64
CA LEU A 455 -6.28 -35.75 8.66
C LEU A 455 -7.74 -35.26 8.84
N LEU A 456 -7.99 -33.96 8.77
CA LEU A 456 -9.36 -33.40 8.85
C LEU A 456 -10.22 -33.77 7.63
N GLU A 457 -9.61 -33.82 6.45
CA GLU A 457 -10.26 -34.28 5.22
C GLU A 457 -10.60 -35.78 5.34
N ARG A 458 -9.64 -36.60 5.79
CA ARG A 458 -9.89 -38.03 6.07
C ARG A 458 -10.95 -38.25 7.13
N PHE A 459 -10.98 -37.45 8.19
CA PHE A 459 -12.03 -37.50 9.20
C PHE A 459 -13.41 -37.25 8.59
N THR A 460 -13.50 -36.30 7.66
CA THR A 460 -14.76 -36.00 6.96
C THR A 460 -15.21 -37.19 6.12
N VAL A 461 -14.29 -37.85 5.41
CA VAL A 461 -14.58 -39.07 4.63
C VAL A 461 -14.98 -40.24 5.55
N ALA A 462 -14.26 -40.47 6.64
CA ALA A 462 -14.58 -41.51 7.61
C ALA A 462 -15.96 -41.28 8.26
N LYS A 463 -16.30 -40.04 8.61
CA LYS A 463 -17.62 -39.64 9.12
C LYS A 463 -18.71 -40.00 8.13
N VAL A 464 -18.52 -39.66 6.86
CA VAL A 464 -19.43 -39.95 5.77
C VAL A 464 -19.64 -41.46 5.61
N ASN A 465 -18.56 -42.23 5.53
CA ASN A 465 -18.63 -43.68 5.35
C ASN A 465 -19.31 -44.37 6.53
N LEU A 466 -18.99 -43.97 7.76
CA LEU A 466 -19.60 -44.53 8.95
C LEU A 466 -21.10 -44.22 9.03
N LEU A 467 -21.53 -43.01 8.66
CA LEU A 467 -22.95 -42.67 8.56
C LEU A 467 -23.64 -43.48 7.46
N GLU A 468 -23.02 -43.64 6.30
CA GLU A 468 -23.56 -44.45 5.20
C GLU A 468 -23.68 -45.93 5.58
N ASP A 469 -22.66 -46.51 6.22
CA ASP A 469 -22.68 -47.88 6.73
C ASP A 469 -23.73 -48.07 7.83
N SER A 470 -23.85 -47.11 8.75
CA SER A 470 -24.88 -47.13 9.81
C SER A 470 -26.29 -47.13 9.22
N ILE A 471 -26.56 -46.29 8.22
CA ILE A 471 -27.83 -46.26 7.50
C ILE A 471 -28.05 -47.58 6.77
N ASN A 472 -27.06 -48.04 6.00
CA ASN A 472 -27.15 -49.26 5.21
C ASN A 472 -27.33 -50.52 6.06
N SER A 473 -26.89 -50.52 7.32
CA SER A 473 -27.10 -51.62 8.26
C SER A 473 -28.58 -51.84 8.63
N GLN A 474 -29.44 -50.83 8.43
CA GLN A 474 -30.87 -50.91 8.70
C GLN A 474 -31.67 -51.59 7.57
N PHE A 475 -31.02 -51.82 6.42
CA PHE A 475 -31.65 -52.33 5.19
C PHE A 475 -31.00 -53.64 4.76
N LYS A 476 -31.81 -54.58 4.25
CA LYS A 476 -31.33 -55.90 3.80
C LYS A 476 -31.09 -55.97 2.29
N HIS A 477 -31.98 -55.37 1.51
CA HIS A 477 -32.06 -55.48 0.05
C HIS A 477 -31.74 -54.17 -0.67
N VAL A 478 -31.84 -53.01 -0.01
CA VAL A 478 -31.42 -51.72 -0.56
C VAL A 478 -30.11 -51.23 0.07
N ARG A 479 -29.34 -50.48 -0.71
CA ARG A 479 -28.22 -49.67 -0.24
C ARG A 479 -28.43 -48.23 -0.65
N PHE A 480 -28.09 -47.28 0.20
CA PHE A 480 -28.15 -45.87 -0.08
C PHE A 480 -26.74 -45.33 -0.21
N LYS A 481 -26.49 -44.66 -1.34
CA LYS A 481 -25.31 -43.81 -1.52
C LYS A 481 -25.71 -42.38 -1.18
N LEU A 482 -25.12 -41.83 -0.11
CA LEU A 482 -25.50 -40.51 0.42
C LEU A 482 -24.49 -39.42 0.08
N PHE A 483 -23.37 -39.83 -0.52
CA PHE A 483 -22.24 -38.97 -0.75
C PHE A 483 -21.55 -39.33 -2.08
N GLU A 484 -21.14 -38.31 -2.83
CA GLU A 484 -20.31 -38.42 -4.02
C GLU A 484 -18.96 -37.76 -3.76
N GLU A 485 -17.88 -38.44 -4.15
CA GLU A 485 -16.55 -37.84 -4.18
C GLU A 485 -16.55 -36.69 -5.19
N ASN A 486 -16.12 -35.50 -4.75
CA ASN A 486 -16.00 -34.36 -5.64
C ASN A 486 -14.89 -34.57 -6.66
N ILE A 487 -15.16 -34.23 -7.92
CA ILE A 487 -14.19 -34.29 -9.04
C ILE A 487 -12.97 -33.38 -8.78
N THR A 488 -13.10 -32.38 -7.89
CA THR A 488 -12.05 -31.41 -7.52
C THR A 488 -11.23 -31.81 -6.29
N ASN A 489 -11.41 -32.99 -5.71
CA ASN A 489 -10.75 -33.46 -4.47
C ASN A 489 -10.96 -32.57 -3.22
N GLU A 490 -11.85 -31.58 -3.28
CA GLU A 490 -12.20 -30.74 -2.12
C GLU A 490 -13.59 -31.12 -1.60
N GLY A 491 -13.60 -31.91 -0.53
CA GLY A 491 -14.82 -32.27 0.20
C GLY A 491 -15.69 -33.32 -0.50
N VAL A 492 -16.86 -33.54 0.08
CA VAL A 492 -17.81 -34.57 -0.32
C VAL A 492 -19.13 -33.89 -0.71
N LYS A 493 -19.73 -34.26 -1.84
CA LYS A 493 -21.02 -33.74 -2.27
C LYS A 493 -22.14 -34.59 -1.71
N GLU A 494 -23.10 -33.96 -1.04
CA GLU A 494 -24.30 -34.64 -0.56
C GLU A 494 -25.16 -35.12 -1.73
N THR A 495 -25.64 -36.36 -1.64
CA THR A 495 -26.59 -36.97 -2.58
C THR A 495 -27.50 -37.95 -1.82
N CYS A 496 -28.45 -38.58 -2.51
CA CYS A 496 -29.18 -39.72 -1.97
C CYS A 496 -29.70 -40.56 -3.13
N VAL A 497 -28.96 -41.63 -3.43
CA VAL A 497 -29.30 -42.58 -4.49
C VAL A 497 -29.55 -43.95 -3.87
N ALA A 498 -30.76 -44.45 -4.05
CA ALA A 498 -31.11 -45.83 -3.71
C ALA A 498 -30.52 -46.77 -4.77
N LEU A 499 -29.75 -47.74 -4.31
CA LEU A 499 -29.15 -48.81 -5.08
C LEU A 499 -29.89 -50.11 -4.78
N VAL A 500 -30.45 -50.71 -5.83
CA VAL A 500 -31.26 -51.91 -5.76
C VAL A 500 -30.47 -53.10 -6.31
N ASN A 501 -30.56 -54.24 -5.65
CA ASN A 501 -29.92 -55.45 -6.11
C ASN A 501 -30.77 -56.11 -7.22
N THR A 502 -30.24 -56.17 -8.44
CA THR A 502 -30.82 -56.90 -9.56
C THR A 502 -29.83 -57.96 -10.04
N ASN A 503 -30.20 -59.24 -9.92
CA ASN A 503 -29.38 -60.37 -10.38
C ASN A 503 -27.93 -60.37 -9.83
N GLY A 504 -27.73 -59.94 -8.58
CA GLY A 504 -26.42 -59.94 -7.91
C GLY A 504 -25.57 -58.69 -8.11
N SER A 505 -26.07 -57.67 -8.81
CA SER A 505 -25.40 -56.36 -8.96
C SER A 505 -26.31 -55.23 -8.46
N TYR A 506 -25.70 -54.24 -7.81
CA TYR A 506 -26.40 -53.03 -7.36
C TYR A 506 -26.46 -52.00 -8.48
N VAL A 507 -27.67 -51.61 -8.87
CA VAL A 507 -27.95 -50.55 -9.87
C VAL A 507 -28.80 -49.45 -9.26
N LYS A 508 -28.86 -48.27 -9.88
CA LYS A 508 -29.74 -47.20 -9.40
C LYS A 508 -31.19 -47.68 -9.44
N PHE A 509 -32.01 -47.22 -8.50
CA PHE A 509 -33.43 -47.59 -8.41
C PHE A 509 -34.17 -47.46 -9.74
N GLU A 510 -33.93 -46.38 -10.49
CA GLU A 510 -34.55 -46.10 -11.79
C GLU A 510 -34.17 -47.13 -12.87
N ASP A 511 -32.97 -47.69 -12.79
CA ASP A 511 -32.45 -48.69 -13.73
C ASP A 511 -32.80 -50.13 -13.31
N GLY A 512 -33.36 -50.30 -12.10
CA GLY A 512 -33.75 -51.60 -11.56
C GLY A 512 -34.96 -52.21 -12.24
N ASN A 513 -35.03 -53.54 -12.29
CA ASN A 513 -36.25 -54.24 -12.71
C ASN A 513 -37.38 -54.04 -11.69
N LEU A 514 -38.64 -54.25 -12.10
CA LEU A 514 -39.80 -54.01 -11.22
C LEU A 514 -39.74 -54.85 -9.93
N ALA A 515 -39.28 -56.10 -10.01
CA ALA A 515 -39.12 -56.96 -8.83
C ALA A 515 -38.10 -56.36 -7.83
N GLY A 516 -36.96 -55.86 -8.31
CA GLY A 516 -35.95 -55.20 -7.50
C GLY A 516 -36.44 -53.87 -6.92
N GLN A 517 -37.20 -53.08 -7.69
CA GLN A 517 -37.81 -51.84 -7.21
C GLN A 517 -38.84 -52.10 -6.10
N ILE A 518 -39.72 -53.10 -6.28
CA ILE A 518 -40.72 -53.48 -5.28
C ILE A 518 -40.05 -54.03 -4.02
N ASN A 519 -39.07 -54.93 -4.14
CA ASN A 519 -38.36 -55.47 -2.99
C ASN A 519 -37.54 -54.42 -2.23
N ALA A 520 -36.89 -53.50 -2.94
CA ALA A 520 -36.23 -52.36 -2.30
C ALA A 520 -37.25 -51.47 -1.57
N GLY A 521 -38.42 -51.24 -2.17
CA GLY A 521 -39.53 -50.54 -1.54
C GLY A 521 -40.04 -51.20 -0.26
N LEU A 522 -40.23 -52.52 -0.29
CA LEU A 522 -40.65 -53.31 0.87
C LEU A 522 -39.61 -53.27 2.00
N ASP A 523 -38.32 -53.34 1.67
CA ASP A 523 -37.23 -53.24 2.65
C ASP A 523 -37.22 -51.87 3.33
N ILE A 524 -37.44 -50.80 2.55
CA ILE A 524 -37.60 -49.44 3.07
C ILE A 524 -38.82 -49.35 3.97
N ILE A 525 -39.97 -49.88 3.55
CA ILE A 525 -41.19 -49.90 4.36
C ILE A 525 -40.94 -50.63 5.68
N SER A 526 -40.25 -51.77 5.65
CA SER A 526 -39.93 -52.54 6.86
C SER A 526 -39.09 -51.72 7.84
N ALA A 527 -38.04 -51.04 7.35
CA ALA A 527 -37.19 -50.18 8.18
C ALA A 527 -37.97 -48.99 8.76
N LEU A 528 -38.75 -48.29 7.93
CA LEU A 528 -39.56 -47.14 8.37
C LEU A 528 -40.66 -47.55 9.36
N SER A 529 -41.34 -48.66 9.11
CA SER A 529 -42.40 -49.18 9.99
C SER A 529 -41.83 -49.52 11.37
N LYS A 530 -40.63 -50.11 11.43
CA LYS A 530 -39.92 -50.39 12.67
C LYS A 530 -39.49 -49.12 13.40
N PHE A 531 -38.97 -48.13 12.68
CA PHE A 531 -38.51 -46.85 13.25
C PHE A 531 -39.67 -46.03 13.85
N TYR A 532 -40.78 -45.89 13.11
CA TYR A 532 -41.94 -45.13 13.57
C TYR A 532 -42.87 -45.93 14.50
N GLY A 533 -42.69 -47.25 14.60
CA GLY A 533 -43.55 -48.12 15.41
C GLY A 533 -44.98 -48.25 14.87
N VAL A 534 -45.17 -48.11 13.55
CA VAL A 534 -46.48 -48.17 12.89
C VAL A 534 -46.46 -49.20 11.76
N GLN A 535 -47.52 -50.00 11.67
CA GLN A 535 -47.73 -50.98 10.60
C GLN A 535 -48.99 -50.62 9.82
N ALA A 536 -48.95 -50.76 8.50
CA ALA A 536 -50.08 -50.53 7.62
C ALA A 536 -50.13 -51.56 6.48
N PRO A 537 -51.31 -51.82 5.89
CA PRO A 537 -51.41 -52.67 4.71
C PRO A 537 -50.64 -52.06 3.52
N ILE A 538 -49.87 -52.91 2.85
CA ILE A 538 -49.05 -52.52 1.70
C ILE A 538 -49.78 -52.89 0.42
N PHE A 539 -49.99 -51.91 -0.45
CA PHE A 539 -50.63 -52.11 -1.74
C PHE A 539 -49.55 -52.27 -2.82
N ILE A 540 -49.54 -53.42 -3.48
CA ILE A 540 -48.63 -53.70 -4.58
C ILE A 540 -49.43 -53.75 -5.88
N ASP A 541 -49.23 -52.73 -6.72
CA ASP A 541 -49.79 -52.68 -8.06
C ASP A 541 -48.94 -53.45 -9.07
N ASN A 542 -49.57 -53.93 -10.15
CA ASN A 542 -48.96 -54.79 -11.17
C ASN A 542 -48.23 -56.00 -10.58
N ARG A 543 -48.80 -56.62 -9.53
CA ARG A 543 -48.17 -57.72 -8.80
C ARG A 543 -47.85 -58.92 -9.69
N GLU A 544 -48.55 -59.10 -10.82
CA GLU A 544 -48.27 -60.13 -11.82
C GLU A 544 -46.89 -60.01 -12.48
N SER A 545 -46.28 -58.82 -12.47
CA SER A 545 -44.98 -58.56 -13.08
C SER A 545 -43.79 -58.79 -12.15
N VAL A 546 -44.06 -59.29 -10.93
CA VAL A 546 -43.05 -59.60 -9.90
C VAL A 546 -43.16 -61.08 -9.52
N SER A 547 -42.09 -61.87 -9.67
CA SER A 547 -42.14 -63.29 -9.33
C SER A 547 -42.16 -63.51 -7.83
N GLU A 548 -41.19 -62.94 -7.12
CA GLU A 548 -40.99 -63.13 -5.68
C GLU A 548 -40.90 -61.78 -4.96
N ILE A 549 -41.51 -61.72 -3.78
CA ILE A 549 -41.45 -60.57 -2.89
C ILE A 549 -40.82 -60.98 -1.56
N MET A 550 -40.08 -60.07 -0.93
CA MET A 550 -39.49 -60.31 0.38
C MET A 550 -40.56 -60.51 1.47
N GLU A 551 -40.23 -61.27 2.49
CA GLU A 551 -41.08 -61.41 3.68
C GLU A 551 -41.09 -60.09 4.47
N ILE A 552 -42.27 -59.69 4.92
CA ILE A 552 -42.50 -58.46 5.67
C ILE A 552 -43.62 -58.64 6.69
N ASP A 553 -43.48 -58.02 7.85
CA ASP A 553 -44.43 -58.06 8.96
C ASP A 553 -45.62 -57.10 8.75
N SER A 554 -46.17 -57.06 7.54
CA SER A 554 -47.31 -56.23 7.15
C SER A 554 -48.25 -56.99 6.22
N GLN A 555 -49.55 -56.69 6.30
CA GLN A 555 -50.51 -57.26 5.35
C GLN A 555 -50.21 -56.77 3.94
N ILE A 556 -50.15 -57.67 2.97
CA ILE A 556 -49.95 -57.34 1.55
C ILE A 556 -51.27 -57.47 0.80
N ILE A 557 -51.65 -56.40 0.09
CA ILE A 557 -52.79 -56.35 -0.81
C ILE A 557 -52.26 -56.31 -2.24
N ASN A 558 -52.47 -57.40 -2.96
CA ASN A 558 -52.00 -57.56 -4.34
C ASN A 558 -53.07 -57.07 -5.32
N LEU A 559 -52.74 -56.05 -6.10
CA LEU A 559 -53.55 -55.63 -7.24
C LEU A 559 -52.98 -56.35 -8.47
N ILE A 560 -53.74 -57.30 -8.98
CA ILE A 560 -53.33 -58.18 -10.08
C ILE A 560 -54.27 -57.94 -11.26
N LYS A 561 -53.71 -57.68 -12.44
CA LYS A 561 -54.49 -57.76 -13.67
C LYS A 561 -54.67 -59.24 -14.05
N PRO A 562 -55.89 -59.78 -14.00
CA PRO A 562 -56.09 -61.16 -14.41
C PRO A 562 -55.84 -61.30 -15.92
N PRO A 563 -55.15 -62.35 -16.39
CA PRO A 563 -54.85 -62.52 -17.81
C PRO A 563 -56.12 -62.78 -18.59
N THR A 564 -56.21 -62.22 -19.79
CA THR A 564 -57.27 -62.52 -20.74
C THR A 564 -57.12 -63.95 -21.27
N TRP A 565 -58.20 -64.53 -21.80
CA TRP A 565 -58.17 -65.89 -22.35
C TRP A 565 -57.03 -66.12 -23.35
N ASN A 566 -56.70 -65.12 -24.17
CA ASN A 566 -55.66 -65.25 -25.20
C ASN A 566 -54.23 -65.16 -24.64
N GLU A 567 -54.06 -64.54 -23.47
CA GLU A 567 -52.79 -64.42 -22.75
C GLU A 567 -52.47 -65.69 -21.93
N LEU A 568 -53.43 -66.62 -21.79
CA LEU A 568 -53.21 -67.89 -21.13
C LEU A 568 -52.31 -68.82 -21.94
N ASP A 569 -51.42 -69.53 -21.23
CA ASP A 569 -50.65 -70.62 -21.81
C ASP A 569 -51.55 -71.68 -22.42
N LYS A 570 -51.07 -72.30 -23.52
CA LYS A 570 -51.84 -73.31 -24.25
C LYS A 570 -52.20 -74.51 -23.38
N SER A 571 -51.32 -74.89 -22.45
CA SER A 571 -51.56 -75.97 -21.47
C SER A 571 -52.73 -75.63 -20.54
N ILE A 572 -52.78 -74.40 -20.02
CA ILE A 572 -53.85 -73.93 -19.15
C ILE A 572 -55.17 -73.85 -19.93
N ARG A 573 -55.15 -73.32 -21.15
CA ARG A 573 -56.34 -73.30 -22.01
C ARG A 573 -56.88 -74.70 -22.27
N ASN A 574 -56.01 -75.65 -22.62
CA ASN A 574 -56.42 -77.04 -22.84
C ASN A 574 -57.03 -77.65 -21.57
N MET A 575 -56.41 -77.44 -20.41
CA MET A 575 -56.96 -77.91 -19.13
C MET A 575 -58.35 -77.33 -18.85
N LEU A 576 -58.57 -76.04 -19.13
CA LEU A 576 -59.87 -75.39 -18.93
C LEU A 576 -60.93 -75.94 -19.91
N ILE A 577 -60.54 -76.27 -21.14
CA ILE A 577 -61.42 -76.91 -22.14
C ILE A 577 -61.75 -78.35 -21.74
N GLU A 578 -60.77 -79.13 -21.31
CA GLU A 578 -60.97 -80.50 -20.81
C GLU A 578 -61.93 -80.52 -19.62
N LYS A 579 -61.77 -79.60 -18.67
CA LYS A 579 -62.72 -79.43 -17.56
C LYS A 579 -64.15 -79.09 -18.02
N GLN A 580 -64.31 -78.36 -19.13
CA GLN A 580 -65.64 -78.10 -19.70
C GLN A 580 -66.24 -79.36 -20.34
N ILE A 581 -65.43 -80.12 -21.07
CA ILE A 581 -65.86 -81.39 -21.68
C ILE A 581 -66.30 -82.38 -20.59
N GLU A 582 -65.57 -82.46 -19.47
CA GLU A 582 -65.94 -83.28 -18.31
C GLU A 582 -67.25 -82.82 -17.65
N LYS A 583 -67.48 -81.50 -17.60
CA LYS A 583 -68.67 -80.90 -16.96
C LYS A 583 -69.94 -81.06 -17.80
N TYR A 584 -69.83 -81.16 -19.12
CA TYR A 584 -70.96 -81.31 -20.05
C TYR A 584 -70.71 -82.46 -21.07
N PRO A 585 -70.71 -83.72 -20.61
CA PRO A 585 -70.38 -84.88 -21.45
C PRO A 585 -71.43 -85.19 -22.52
N GLU A 586 -72.64 -84.65 -22.37
CA GLU A 586 -73.79 -84.78 -23.27
C GLU A 586 -73.54 -84.09 -24.64
N VAL A 587 -72.63 -83.12 -24.69
CA VAL A 587 -72.27 -82.36 -25.90
C VAL A 587 -71.04 -83.03 -26.51
N SER A 588 -71.25 -83.83 -27.56
CA SER A 588 -70.19 -84.60 -28.22
C SER A 588 -68.99 -83.73 -28.60
N ALA A 589 -67.81 -84.07 -28.05
CA ALA A 589 -66.54 -83.42 -28.39
C ALA A 589 -66.18 -83.52 -29.88
N THR A 590 -66.85 -84.40 -30.65
CA THR A 590 -66.62 -84.59 -32.09
C THR A 590 -67.55 -83.79 -32.98
N GLU A 591 -68.66 -83.23 -32.47
CA GLU A 591 -69.63 -82.51 -33.31
C GLU A 591 -69.32 -81.01 -33.42
N ASP A 592 -68.72 -80.40 -32.39
CA ASP A 592 -68.21 -79.02 -32.47
C ASP A 592 -67.06 -78.76 -31.46
N PRO A 593 -65.79 -78.91 -31.88
CA PRO A 593 -64.63 -78.62 -31.04
C PRO A 593 -64.53 -77.15 -30.60
N ILE A 594 -65.24 -76.25 -31.29
CA ILE A 594 -65.23 -74.81 -31.02
C ILE A 594 -66.17 -74.48 -29.86
N TYR A 595 -67.22 -75.28 -29.65
CA TYR A 595 -68.21 -75.04 -28.59
C TYR A 595 -67.59 -75.02 -27.18
N HIS A 596 -66.89 -76.09 -26.80
CA HIS A 596 -66.26 -76.20 -25.47
C HIS A 596 -65.16 -75.15 -25.26
N LEU A 597 -64.45 -74.78 -26.33
CA LEU A 597 -63.49 -73.69 -26.34
C LEU A 597 -64.17 -72.33 -26.06
N ASP A 598 -65.27 -72.04 -26.74
CA ASP A 598 -65.98 -70.77 -26.60
C ASP A 598 -66.68 -70.64 -25.23
N VAL A 599 -67.20 -71.74 -24.68
CA VAL A 599 -67.76 -71.78 -23.32
C VAL A 599 -66.67 -71.59 -22.28
N ALA A 600 -65.55 -72.30 -22.37
CA ALA A 600 -64.41 -72.13 -21.45
C ALA A 600 -63.87 -70.70 -21.50
N ARG A 601 -63.76 -70.13 -22.71
CA ARG A 601 -63.38 -68.74 -22.93
C ARG A 601 -64.34 -67.75 -22.30
N ARG A 602 -65.64 -67.96 -22.47
CA ARG A 602 -66.69 -67.10 -21.90
C ARG A 602 -66.66 -67.17 -20.37
N GLU A 603 -66.66 -68.37 -19.78
CA GLU A 603 -66.61 -68.53 -18.32
C GLU A 603 -65.36 -67.88 -17.70
N TRP A 604 -64.19 -68.01 -18.33
CA TRP A 604 -62.96 -67.36 -17.88
C TRP A 604 -63.08 -65.83 -17.88
N ASN A 605 -63.61 -65.26 -18.97
CA ASN A 605 -63.78 -63.82 -19.10
C ASN A 605 -64.87 -63.28 -18.15
N ASP A 606 -65.95 -64.03 -17.93
CA ASP A 606 -67.01 -63.66 -17.00
C ASP A 606 -66.51 -63.68 -15.55
N ARG A 607 -65.75 -64.72 -15.17
CA ARG A 607 -65.06 -64.79 -13.88
C ARG A 607 -64.14 -63.58 -13.69
N ASN A 608 -63.29 -63.28 -14.66
CA ASN A 608 -62.38 -62.13 -14.56
C ASN A 608 -63.12 -60.80 -14.49
N SER A 609 -64.24 -60.67 -15.20
CA SER A 609 -65.12 -59.49 -15.11
C SER A 609 -65.72 -59.35 -13.72
N SER A 610 -66.14 -60.46 -13.08
CA SER A 610 -66.67 -60.44 -11.71
C SER A 610 -65.62 -60.09 -10.63
N LEU A 611 -64.33 -60.28 -10.93
CA LEU A 611 -63.22 -59.90 -10.07
C LEU A 611 -62.79 -58.44 -10.27
N ARG A 612 -63.34 -57.75 -11.27
CA ARG A 612 -63.12 -56.31 -11.45
C ARG A 612 -64.06 -55.54 -10.55
N VAL A 613 -63.49 -54.69 -9.71
CA VAL A 613 -64.24 -53.63 -9.05
C VAL A 613 -64.26 -52.46 -10.02
N GLU A 614 -65.34 -52.33 -10.79
CA GLU A 614 -65.60 -51.12 -11.56
C GLU A 614 -66.12 -50.05 -10.61
N ILE A 615 -65.29 -49.04 -10.34
CA ILE A 615 -65.74 -47.82 -9.68
C ILE A 615 -66.38 -46.99 -10.79
N GLY A 616 -67.71 -47.02 -10.89
CA GLY A 616 -68.46 -46.11 -11.77
C GLY A 616 -68.18 -44.66 -11.37
N GLU A 617 -67.98 -43.80 -12.39
CA GLU A 617 -67.72 -42.36 -12.22
C GLU A 617 -68.76 -41.63 -11.36
#